data_AF-A0A182MQE1-F1
#
_entry.id   AF-A0A182MQE1-F1
#
_cell.length_a   1.000
_cell.length_b   1.000
_cell.length_c   1.000
_cell.angle_alpha   90.00
_cell.angle_beta   90.00
_cell.angle_gamma   90.00
#
_symmetry.space_group_name_H-M   'P 1'
#
loop_
_entity.id
_entity.type
_entity.pdbx_description
1 polymer ?
#
loop_
_entity_poly.entity_id
_entity_poly.type
_entity_poly.pdbx_seq_one_letter_code
_entity_poly.pdbx_strand_id
1 'polypeptide(L)'
;MMKQVPDPSECKYGAFINTCSKMACWKGPGQECGDNVSAFIRYGQCAPGLRCCNGVCKGCLNGNCYSESCHPSHSFQLRSDPYMPERHMDPLYRIFDYYSNE
;
A
#
# COMPACT_ATOMS: atom_id res chain seq x y z
N MET A 1 0.63 17.96 2.85
CA MET A 1 -0.73 18.41 3.24
C MET A 1 -1.64 18.23 2.03
N MET A 2 -2.77 17.52 2.20
CA MET A 2 -3.78 17.37 1.13
C MET A 2 -4.26 18.74 0.64
N LYS A 3 -4.05 19.00 -0.65
CA LYS A 3 -4.52 20.22 -1.31
C LYS A 3 -6.02 20.09 -1.55
N GLN A 4 -6.80 21.04 -1.04
CA GLN A 4 -8.20 21.17 -1.41
C GLN A 4 -8.28 21.51 -2.90
N VAL A 5 -9.09 20.76 -3.63
CA VAL A 5 -9.28 21.01 -5.06
C VAL A 5 -10.68 21.59 -5.25
N PRO A 6 -10.79 22.85 -5.73
CA PRO A 6 -12.08 23.51 -5.89
C PRO A 6 -12.89 22.93 -7.05
N ASP A 7 -12.24 22.37 -8.08
CA ASP A 7 -12.88 21.78 -9.25
C ASP A 7 -12.47 20.30 -9.42
N PRO A 8 -13.42 19.34 -9.35
CA PRO A 8 -13.11 17.92 -9.49
C PRO A 8 -12.58 17.52 -10.87
N SER A 9 -12.77 18.34 -11.89
CA SER A 9 -12.30 18.10 -13.26
C SER A 9 -10.77 18.19 -13.37
N GLU A 10 -10.10 18.86 -12.43
CA GLU A 10 -8.65 18.91 -12.34
C GLU A 10 -8.03 17.56 -11.91
N CYS A 11 -8.85 16.65 -11.36
CA CYS A 11 -8.39 15.38 -10.84
C CYS A 11 -8.30 14.31 -11.94
N LYS A 12 -7.09 14.11 -12.47
CA LYS A 12 -6.79 13.10 -13.51
C LYS A 12 -7.30 11.68 -13.20
N TYR A 13 -7.36 11.29 -11.93
CA TYR A 13 -7.79 9.95 -11.48
C TYR A 13 -9.11 9.98 -10.71
N GLY A 14 -9.87 11.08 -10.82
CA GLY A 14 -11.11 11.33 -10.10
C GLY A 14 -10.90 12.01 -8.75
N ALA A 15 -12.02 12.42 -8.16
CA ALA A 15 -12.07 13.12 -6.89
C ALA A 15 -12.91 12.36 -5.86
N PHE A 16 -12.72 12.70 -4.58
CA PHE A 16 -13.52 12.19 -3.47
C PHE A 16 -13.68 13.23 -2.37
N ILE A 17 -14.65 13.01 -1.49
CA ILE A 17 -14.83 13.81 -0.28
C ILE A 17 -14.02 13.15 0.85
N ASN A 18 -13.07 13.89 1.41
CA ASN A 18 -12.24 13.40 2.51
C ASN A 18 -12.98 13.46 3.86
N THR A 19 -12.34 12.97 4.92
CA THR A 19 -12.88 12.99 6.30
C THR A 19 -13.12 14.39 6.87
N CYS A 20 -12.54 15.43 6.27
CA CYS A 20 -12.78 16.83 6.61
C CYS A 20 -13.91 17.45 5.77
N SER A 21 -14.72 16.64 5.08
CA SER A 21 -15.79 17.09 4.17
C SER A 21 -15.32 18.01 3.04
N LYS A 22 -14.05 17.87 2.62
CA LYS A 22 -13.46 18.64 1.51
C LYS A 22 -13.19 17.75 0.32
N MET A 23 -13.29 18.33 -0.87
CA MET A 23 -12.97 17.63 -2.12
C MET A 23 -11.45 17.52 -2.30
N ALA A 24 -10.99 16.31 -2.61
CA ALA A 24 -9.59 15.97 -2.83
C ALA A 24 -9.45 15.04 -4.04
N CYS A 25 -8.32 15.12 -4.74
CA CYS A 25 -8.03 14.20 -5.85
C CYS A 25 -7.47 12.86 -5.35
N TRP A 26 -7.86 11.80 -6.03
CA TRP A 26 -7.19 10.51 -5.93
C TRP A 26 -5.76 10.58 -6.48
N LYS A 27 -4.87 9.81 -5.85
CA LYS A 27 -3.48 9.64 -6.28
C LYS A 27 -3.36 8.51 -7.31
N GLY A 28 -2.62 8.76 -8.36
CA GLY A 28 -2.36 7.80 -9.43
C GLY A 28 -1.19 6.88 -9.14
N PRO A 29 -0.90 5.92 -10.05
CA PRO A 29 0.20 4.98 -9.88
C PRO A 29 1.55 5.71 -9.78
N GLY A 30 2.40 5.26 -8.87
CA GLY A 30 3.71 5.84 -8.57
C GLY A 30 3.69 7.14 -7.76
N GLN A 31 2.51 7.70 -7.45
CA GLN A 31 2.41 8.88 -6.60
C GLN A 31 2.47 8.53 -5.12
N GLU A 32 2.98 9.46 -4.31
CA GLU A 32 3.00 9.32 -2.86
C GLU A 32 1.59 9.19 -2.27
N CYS A 33 1.48 8.34 -1.26
CA CYS A 33 0.24 8.04 -0.56
C CYS A 33 0.49 7.69 0.91
N GLY A 34 -0.57 7.77 1.71
CA GLY A 34 -0.60 7.25 3.06
C GLY A 34 -1.25 5.87 3.14
N ASP A 35 -0.95 5.12 4.19
CA ASP A 35 -1.52 3.80 4.49
C ASP A 35 -2.55 3.83 5.64
N ASN A 36 -2.57 4.91 6.43
CA ASN A 36 -3.47 5.13 7.56
C ASN A 36 -4.16 6.52 7.48
N VAL A 37 -5.14 6.77 8.35
CA VAL A 37 -5.93 8.02 8.33
C VAL A 37 -5.07 9.28 8.43
N SER A 38 -4.09 9.29 9.33
CA SER A 38 -3.16 10.43 9.49
C SER A 38 -2.30 10.65 8.24
N ALA A 39 -1.85 9.55 7.63
CA ALA A 39 -1.05 9.56 6.42
C ALA A 39 -1.90 9.96 5.19
N PHE A 40 -3.17 9.56 5.11
CA PHE A 40 -4.09 10.00 4.05
C PHE A 40 -4.23 11.52 4.03
N ILE A 41 -4.35 12.16 5.19
CA ILE A 41 -4.46 13.62 5.29
C ILE A 41 -3.16 14.31 4.85
N ARG A 42 -2.00 13.70 5.13
CA ARG A 42 -0.69 14.28 4.79
C ARG A 42 -0.30 14.08 3.33
N TYR A 43 -0.40 12.84 2.85
CA TYR A 43 0.16 12.36 1.57
C TYR A 43 -0.93 12.10 0.51
N GLY A 44 -2.14 11.76 0.93
CA GLY A 44 -3.28 11.49 0.04
C GLY A 44 -3.66 10.01 -0.02
N GLN A 45 -4.75 9.72 -0.72
CA GLN A 45 -5.28 8.37 -0.94
C GLN A 45 -5.15 7.97 -2.41
N CYS A 46 -4.82 6.71 -2.66
CA CYS A 46 -4.73 6.16 -4.01
C CYS A 46 -6.10 5.97 -4.67
N ALA A 47 -6.15 6.11 -5.99
CA ALA A 47 -7.34 5.88 -6.77
C ALA A 47 -7.91 4.46 -6.58
N PRO A 48 -9.22 4.27 -6.79
CA PRO A 48 -9.83 2.94 -6.74
C PRO A 48 -9.10 1.96 -7.67
N GLY A 49 -8.73 0.78 -7.15
CA GLY A 49 -7.93 -0.21 -7.87
C GLY A 49 -6.42 -0.16 -7.56
N LEU A 50 -5.95 0.91 -6.90
CA LEU A 50 -4.58 1.04 -6.42
C LEU A 50 -4.52 0.88 -4.90
N ARG A 51 -3.43 0.31 -4.40
CA ARG A 51 -3.10 0.23 -2.98
C ARG A 51 -1.89 1.10 -2.67
N CYS A 52 -1.90 1.71 -1.48
CA CYS A 52 -0.72 2.41 -1.00
C CYS A 52 0.28 1.41 -0.42
N CYS A 53 1.48 1.35 -1.00
CA CYS A 53 2.49 0.36 -0.66
C CYS A 53 3.87 1.01 -0.61
N ASN A 54 4.53 0.94 0.54
CA ASN A 54 5.78 1.65 0.82
C ASN A 54 5.68 3.16 0.49
N GLY A 55 4.54 3.76 0.81
CA GLY A 55 4.29 5.18 0.57
C GLY A 55 4.00 5.56 -0.88
N VAL A 56 3.84 4.60 -1.81
CA VAL A 56 3.48 4.86 -3.21
C VAL A 56 2.30 4.04 -3.69
N CYS A 57 1.47 4.62 -4.56
CA CYS A 57 0.32 3.91 -5.13
C CYS A 57 0.77 2.87 -6.15
N LYS A 58 0.43 1.61 -5.91
CA LYS A 58 0.74 0.46 -6.78
C LYS A 58 -0.52 -0.34 -7.07
N GLY A 59 -0.55 -1.06 -8.18
CA GLY A 59 -1.66 -1.91 -8.58
C GLY A 59 -2.14 -1.64 -10.00
N CYS A 60 -3.37 -2.02 -10.28
CA CYS A 60 -3.93 -1.92 -11.62
C CYS A 60 -5.01 -0.85 -11.68
N LEU A 61 -4.90 0.02 -12.68
CA LEU A 61 -5.87 1.07 -12.95
C LEU A 61 -6.30 0.95 -14.41
N ASN A 62 -7.61 0.84 -14.64
CA ASN A 62 -8.20 0.74 -15.99
C ASN A 62 -7.58 -0.40 -16.85
N GLY A 63 -7.33 -1.56 -16.24
CA GLY A 63 -6.74 -2.72 -16.93
C GLY A 63 -5.22 -2.66 -17.13
N ASN A 64 -4.57 -1.54 -16.80
CA ASN A 64 -3.12 -1.41 -16.85
C ASN A 64 -2.53 -1.58 -15.45
N CYS A 65 -1.65 -2.57 -15.28
CA CYS A 65 -0.97 -2.84 -14.01
C CYS A 65 0.38 -2.11 -13.96
N TYR A 66 0.51 -1.21 -13.01
CA TYR A 66 1.70 -0.38 -12.82
C TYR A 66 2.50 -0.92 -11.62
N SER A 67 3.59 -1.64 -11.91
CA SER A 67 4.62 -2.17 -10.99
C SER A 67 4.26 -3.37 -10.11
N GLU A 68 5.32 -4.02 -9.58
CA GLU A 68 5.30 -5.25 -8.77
C GLU A 68 4.34 -5.18 -7.59
N SER A 69 3.69 -6.32 -7.33
CA SER A 69 2.83 -6.60 -6.19
C SER A 69 3.42 -6.01 -4.91
N CYS A 70 2.55 -5.43 -4.07
CA CYS A 70 2.95 -4.91 -2.78
C CYS A 70 3.51 -6.06 -1.92
N HIS A 71 4.83 -6.21 -1.91
CA HIS A 71 5.46 -7.16 -1.02
C HIS A 71 5.13 -6.75 0.41
N PRO A 72 4.68 -7.69 1.26
CA PRO A 72 4.55 -7.41 2.68
C PRO A 72 5.90 -6.92 3.18
N SER A 73 5.89 -5.86 3.99
CA SER A 73 7.07 -5.45 4.74
C SER A 73 7.61 -6.67 5.51
N HIS A 74 8.93 -6.84 5.54
CA HIS A 74 9.68 -8.00 6.04
C HIS A 74 9.20 -8.64 7.36
N SER A 75 8.40 -7.93 8.17
CA SER A 75 7.73 -8.44 9.37
C SER A 75 6.69 -9.54 9.13
N PHE A 76 6.19 -9.74 7.92
CA PHE A 76 5.21 -10.79 7.58
C PHE A 76 5.66 -11.70 6.43
N GLN A 77 6.97 -11.88 6.24
CA GLN A 77 7.47 -12.90 5.31
C GLN A 77 7.21 -14.29 5.90
N LEU A 78 6.09 -14.91 5.50
CA LEU A 78 5.87 -16.33 5.69
C LEU A 78 7.02 -17.09 5.00
N ARG A 79 7.45 -18.22 5.58
CA ARG A 79 8.48 -19.10 4.98
C ARG A 79 8.16 -19.57 3.55
N SER A 80 6.90 -19.42 3.13
CA SER A 80 6.41 -19.73 1.79
C SER A 80 6.58 -18.59 0.77
N ASP A 81 7.15 -17.44 1.16
CA ASP A 81 7.41 -16.34 0.22
C ASP A 81 8.56 -16.74 -0.74
N PRO A 82 8.32 -16.77 -2.07
CA PRO A 82 9.32 -17.19 -3.06
C PRO A 82 10.56 -16.27 -3.14
N TYR A 83 10.55 -15.11 -2.46
CA TYR A 83 11.67 -14.17 -2.41
C TYR A 83 12.40 -14.15 -1.05
N MET A 84 12.15 -15.14 -0.18
CA MET A 84 12.92 -15.28 1.06
C MET A 84 14.39 -15.62 0.73
N PRO A 85 15.38 -14.80 1.13
CA PRO A 85 16.78 -15.21 1.03
C PRO A 85 16.97 -16.44 1.92
N GLU A 86 17.60 -17.50 1.39
CA GLU A 86 17.91 -18.72 2.13
C GLU A 86 18.69 -18.36 3.40
N ARG A 87 17.98 -18.24 4.52
CA ARG A 87 18.63 -18.24 5.82
C ARG A 87 18.98 -19.69 6.11
N HIS A 88 20.27 -20.00 6.15
CA HIS A 88 20.76 -21.25 6.72
C HIS A 88 20.32 -21.25 8.20
N MET A 89 19.14 -21.82 8.46
CA MET A 89 18.58 -21.89 9.80
C MET A 89 19.31 -22.99 10.55
N ASP A 90 19.90 -22.63 11.68
CA ASP A 90 20.48 -23.57 12.64
C ASP A 90 19.44 -24.66 12.97
N PRO A 91 19.79 -25.97 12.93
CA PRO A 91 18.84 -27.08 13.06
C PRO A 91 17.97 -27.04 14.33
N LEU A 92 18.39 -26.30 15.35
CA LEU A 92 17.71 -26.19 16.64
C LEU A 92 16.42 -25.34 16.59
N TYR A 93 16.27 -24.46 15.60
CA TYR A 93 15.06 -23.63 15.47
C TYR A 93 13.84 -24.39 14.91
N ARG A 94 14.02 -25.61 14.38
CA ARG A 94 12.90 -26.44 13.88
C ARG A 94 11.99 -26.96 14.99
N ILE A 95 12.47 -27.03 16.22
CA ILE A 95 11.75 -27.67 17.34
C ILE A 95 10.73 -26.71 17.95
N PHE A 96 11.03 -25.41 17.98
CA PHE A 96 10.18 -24.42 18.63
C PHE A 96 8.92 -24.05 17.81
N ASP A 97 8.97 -24.14 16.47
CA ASP A 97 7.81 -23.87 15.62
C ASP A 97 6.68 -24.92 15.75
N TYR A 98 7.00 -26.14 16.21
CA TYR A 98 6.00 -27.21 16.32
C TYR A 98 5.08 -27.04 17.53
N TYR A 99 5.49 -26.25 18.54
CA TYR A 99 4.77 -26.10 19.80
C TYR A 99 4.03 -24.75 19.96
N SER A 100 4.09 -23.85 18.97
CA SER A 100 3.40 -22.55 19.03
C SER A 100 2.09 -22.50 18.23
N ASN A 101 1.50 -23.67 17.90
CA ASN A 101 0.18 -23.78 17.28
C ASN A 101 -0.88 -24.35 18.27
N GLU A 102 -0.96 -23.81 19.49
CA GLU A 102 -2.17 -23.83 20.31
C GLU A 102 -2.47 -22.43 20.84
#